data_AF-A0A924DMP2-F1
#
_entry.id   AF-A0A924DMP2-F1
#
_cell.length_a   1.000
_cell.length_b   1.000
_cell.length_c   1.000
_cell.angle_alpha   90.00
_cell.angle_beta   90.00
_cell.angle_gamma   90.00
#
_symmetry.space_group_name_H-M   'P 1'
#
loop_
_entity.id
_entity.type
_entity.pdbx_description
1 polymer ?
#
loop_
_entity_poly.entity_id
_entity_poly.type
_entity_poly.pdbx_seq_one_letter_code
_entity_poly.pdbx_strand_id
1 'polypeptide(L)'
;MNYLKDLSLEGFISVFGFVIMPNHLHLIWCQNKMNGKESPKSSFLKYTSHTFLKQLKLEGKAWQYRVNASNKKHEIWQRDSLGIEIYSRNVAQQKLDYIPVRTVSAGRAYQPGEWQMASCKG
;
A
#
# COMPACT_ATOMS: atom_id res chain seq x y z
N MET A 1 -3.69 -11.65 -4.46
CA MET A 1 -3.12 -10.32 -4.12
C MET A 1 -1.77 -10.20 -4.84
N ASN A 2 -1.79 -10.24 -6.18
CA ASN A 2 -0.57 -10.46 -6.98
C ASN A 2 0.11 -9.15 -7.36
N TYR A 3 -0.65 -8.07 -7.58
CA TYR A 3 -0.11 -6.83 -8.11
C TYR A 3 0.95 -6.13 -7.24
N LEU A 4 0.83 -6.17 -5.91
CA LEU A 4 1.87 -5.62 -5.02
C LEU A 4 3.18 -6.41 -5.13
N LYS A 5 3.06 -7.74 -5.26
CA LYS A 5 4.20 -8.62 -5.48
C LYS A 5 4.84 -8.37 -6.84
N ASP A 6 4.03 -8.20 -7.88
CA ASP A 6 4.49 -7.91 -9.24
C ASP A 6 5.28 -6.58 -9.28
N LEU A 7 4.72 -5.52 -8.69
CA LEU A 7 5.41 -4.23 -8.55
C LEU A 7 6.76 -4.36 -7.81
N SER A 8 6.83 -5.23 -6.80
CA SER A 8 8.07 -5.47 -6.05
C SER A 8 9.09 -6.29 -6.86
N LEU A 9 8.65 -7.34 -7.56
CA LEU A 9 9.51 -8.18 -8.40
C LEU A 9 10.09 -7.40 -9.59
N GLU A 10 9.31 -6.50 -10.17
CA GLU A 10 9.74 -5.63 -11.27
C GLU A 10 10.55 -4.41 -10.79
N GLY A 11 10.75 -4.29 -9.47
CA GLY A 11 11.57 -3.27 -8.84
C GLY A 11 10.95 -1.86 -8.84
N PHE A 12 9.65 -1.72 -9.09
CA PHE A 12 8.95 -0.43 -8.95
C PHE A 12 8.88 0.01 -7.50
N ILE A 13 8.79 -0.95 -6.58
CA ILE A 13 8.71 -0.71 -5.15
C ILE A 13 9.61 -1.66 -4.36
N SER A 14 9.99 -1.23 -3.16
CA SER A 14 10.55 -2.10 -2.13
C SER A 14 9.59 -2.10 -0.95
N VAL A 15 9.08 -3.26 -0.54
CA VAL A 15 8.15 -3.39 0.59
C VAL A 15 8.91 -3.85 1.82
N PHE A 16 8.80 -3.11 2.92
CA PHE A 16 9.45 -3.42 4.20
C PHE A 16 8.49 -4.03 5.23
N GLY A 17 7.20 -3.72 5.11
CA GLY A 17 6.17 -4.28 5.99
C GLY A 17 4.78 -3.79 5.62
N PHE A 18 3.76 -4.55 5.99
CA PHE A 18 2.37 -4.14 5.81
C PHE A 18 1.46 -4.78 6.85
N VAL A 19 0.32 -4.13 7.09
CA VAL A 19 -0.77 -4.63 7.93
C VAL A 19 -2.09 -4.38 7.25
N ILE A 20 -2.91 -5.41 7.21
CA ILE A 20 -4.30 -5.33 6.77
C ILE A 20 -5.18 -5.39 8.01
N MET A 21 -5.92 -4.32 8.24
CA MET A 21 -7.00 -4.26 9.22
C MET A 21 -8.34 -4.19 8.47
N PRO A 22 -9.46 -4.54 9.13
CA PRO A 22 -10.77 -4.61 8.46
C PRO A 22 -11.16 -3.32 7.71
N ASN A 23 -10.71 -2.16 8.18
CA ASN A 23 -11.03 -0.85 7.63
C ASN A 23 -9.83 -0.08 7.05
N HIS A 24 -8.59 -0.56 7.18
CA HIS A 24 -7.42 0.16 6.67
C HIS A 24 -6.21 -0.74 6.36
N LEU A 25 -5.37 -0.25 5.44
CA LEU A 25 -4.11 -0.85 5.04
C LEU A 25 -2.96 0.08 5.46
N HIS A 26 -2.02 -0.42 6.26
CA HIS A 26 -0.73 0.22 6.47
C HIS A 26 0.32 -0.46 5.61
N LEU A 27 1.13 0.33 4.92
CA LEU A 27 2.18 -0.16 4.04
C LEU A 27 3.43 0.69 4.24
N ILE A 28 4.53 0.03 4.55
CA ILE A 28 5.86 0.61 4.67
C ILE A 28 6.63 0.14 3.45
N TRP A 29 6.92 1.08 2.56
CA TRP A 29 7.51 0.80 1.27
C TRP A 29 8.26 2.01 0.72
N CYS A 30 9.12 1.74 -0.25
CA CYS A 30 9.72 2.73 -1.12
C CYS A 30 9.14 2.64 -2.52
N GLN A 31 8.97 3.79 -3.16
CA GLN A 31 8.66 3.91 -4.59
C GLN A 31 9.99 4.18 -5.31
N ASN A 32 10.53 3.16 -5.98
CA ASN A 32 11.89 3.21 -6.54
C ASN A 32 11.93 3.87 -7.92
N LYS A 33 10.85 3.71 -8.71
CA LYS A 33 10.72 4.29 -10.06
C LYS A 33 9.25 4.43 -10.45
N MET A 34 9.00 5.28 -11.44
CA MET A 34 7.66 5.45 -12.02
C MET A 34 7.18 4.19 -12.73
N ASN A 35 5.88 3.92 -12.64
CA ASN A 35 5.20 2.86 -13.38
C ASN A 35 4.53 3.46 -14.62
N GLY A 36 5.34 3.70 -15.66
CA GLY A 36 4.91 4.46 -16.83
C GLY A 36 4.70 5.94 -16.48
N LYS A 37 3.48 6.44 -16.66
CA LYS A 37 3.10 7.83 -16.34
C LYS A 37 2.57 8.02 -14.92
N GLU A 38 2.37 6.93 -14.18
CA GLU A 38 1.82 6.94 -12.83
C GLU A 38 2.89 6.53 -11.80
N SER A 39 2.74 6.99 -10.56
CA SER A 39 3.57 6.45 -9.46
C SER A 39 3.09 5.03 -9.09
N PRO A 40 3.97 4.17 -8.55
CA PRO A 40 3.57 2.84 -8.10
C PRO A 40 2.44 2.88 -7.05
N LYS A 41 2.42 3.90 -6.18
CA LYS A 41 1.30 4.14 -5.25
C LYS A 41 -0.02 4.32 -6.00
N SER A 42 -0.04 5.21 -6.99
CA SER A 42 -1.26 5.50 -7.78
C SER A 42 -1.74 4.27 -8.55
N SER A 43 -0.84 3.56 -9.22
CA SER A 43 -1.19 2.33 -9.95
C SER A 43 -1.72 1.25 -9.01
N PHE A 44 -1.10 1.08 -7.83
CA PHE A 44 -1.56 0.12 -6.82
C PHE A 44 -2.97 0.44 -6.31
N LEU A 45 -3.24 1.69 -5.91
CA LEU A 45 -4.56 2.12 -5.42
C LEU A 45 -5.63 1.97 -6.49
N LYS A 46 -5.31 2.31 -7.74
CA LYS A 46 -6.21 2.16 -8.89
C LYS A 46 -6.55 0.70 -9.16
N TYR A 47 -5.54 -0.15 -9.30
CA TYR A 47 -5.73 -1.58 -9.54
C TYR A 47 -6.60 -2.22 -8.45
N THR A 48 -6.23 -2.00 -7.18
CA THR A 48 -6.95 -2.59 -6.04
C THR A 48 -8.38 -2.05 -5.92
N SER A 49 -8.62 -0.77 -6.23
CA SER A 49 -9.98 -0.21 -6.27
C SER A 49 -10.86 -0.95 -7.29
N HIS A 50 -10.34 -1.21 -8.49
CA HIS A 50 -11.08 -1.94 -9.52
C HIS A 50 -11.35 -3.38 -9.11
N THR A 51 -10.34 -4.08 -8.57
CA THR A 51 -10.47 -5.46 -8.12
C THR A 51 -11.49 -5.59 -6.98
N PHE A 52 -11.40 -4.75 -5.96
CA PHE A 52 -12.34 -4.77 -4.84
C PHE A 52 -13.74 -4.37 -5.26
N LEU A 53 -13.88 -3.33 -6.09
CA LEU A 53 -15.21 -2.94 -6.59
C LEU A 53 -15.85 -4.05 -7.42
N LYS A 54 -15.07 -4.77 -8.24
CA LYS A 54 -15.57 -5.93 -9.01
C LYS A 54 -16.09 -7.01 -8.05
N GLN A 55 -15.33 -7.32 -7.02
CA GLN A 55 -15.74 -8.31 -6.01
C GLN A 55 -16.99 -7.87 -5.26
N LEU A 56 -17.04 -6.62 -4.78
CA LEU A 56 -18.19 -6.07 -4.06
C LEU A 56 -19.47 -6.04 -4.90
N LYS A 57 -19.36 -5.85 -6.22
CA LYS A 57 -20.50 -5.95 -7.14
C LYS A 57 -21.06 -7.36 -7.22
N LEU A 58 -20.19 -8.38 -7.28
CA LEU A 58 -20.61 -9.78 -7.28
C LEU A 58 -21.30 -10.16 -5.97
N GLU A 59 -20.85 -9.60 -4.85
CA GLU A 59 -21.47 -9.80 -3.54
C GLU A 59 -22.72 -8.93 -3.29
N GLY A 60 -23.11 -8.06 -4.23
CA GLY A 60 -24.21 -7.12 -4.04
C GLY A 60 -23.95 -6.03 -3.00
N LYS A 61 -22.70 -5.83 -2.58
CA LYS A 61 -22.29 -4.88 -1.52
C LYS A 61 -21.69 -3.57 -2.04
N ALA A 62 -21.59 -3.39 -3.36
CA ALA A 62 -20.99 -2.20 -3.95
C ALA A 62 -21.63 -0.88 -3.50
N TRP A 63 -22.90 -0.90 -3.11
CA TRP A 63 -23.61 0.29 -2.60
C TRP A 63 -22.96 0.91 -1.36
N GLN A 64 -22.23 0.12 -0.55
CA GLN A 64 -21.55 0.59 0.66
C GLN A 64 -20.44 1.61 0.36
N TYR A 65 -19.90 1.58 -0.86
CA TYR A 65 -18.81 2.44 -1.30
C TYR A 65 -19.25 3.48 -2.34
N ARG A 66 -20.57 3.71 -2.47
CA ARG A 66 -21.08 4.77 -3.36
C ARG A 66 -20.76 6.14 -2.79
N VAL A 67 -20.37 7.04 -3.67
CA VAL A 67 -20.11 8.44 -3.33
C VAL A 67 -20.91 9.37 -4.23
N ASN A 68 -21.31 10.51 -3.69
CA ASN A 68 -21.89 11.59 -4.47
C ASN A 68 -20.77 12.48 -5.02
N ALA A 69 -20.10 12.02 -6.08
CA ALA A 69 -19.04 12.76 -6.75
C ALA A 69 -19.34 12.85 -8.26
N SER A 70 -19.08 14.02 -8.85
CA SER A 70 -19.33 14.27 -10.28
C SER A 70 -18.50 13.37 -11.21
N ASN A 71 -17.30 12.97 -10.76
CA ASN A 71 -16.34 12.23 -11.56
C ASN A 71 -16.25 10.73 -11.25
N LYS A 72 -16.95 10.23 -10.22
CA LYS A 72 -16.92 8.80 -9.86
C LYS A 72 -18.14 8.38 -9.06
N LYS A 73 -18.56 7.13 -9.29
CA LYS A 73 -19.72 6.53 -8.61
C LYS A 73 -19.38 5.77 -7.34
N HIS A 74 -18.13 5.35 -7.18
CA HIS A 74 -17.66 4.59 -6.01
C HIS A 74 -16.25 5.04 -5.62
N GLU A 75 -15.96 4.99 -4.32
CA GLU A 75 -14.66 5.32 -3.75
C GLU A 75 -14.27 4.23 -2.74
N ILE A 76 -13.23 3.44 -3.07
CA ILE A 76 -12.74 2.35 -2.22
C ILE A 76 -11.69 2.86 -1.23
N TRP A 77 -10.74 3.65 -1.72
CA TRP A 77 -9.71 4.28 -0.91
C TRP A 77 -10.08 5.73 -0.61
N GLN A 78 -9.77 6.18 0.60
CA GLN A 78 -9.86 7.60 0.95
C GLN A 78 -8.95 8.43 0.02
N ARG A 79 -9.43 9.60 -0.42
CA ARG A 79 -8.69 10.50 -1.33
C ARG A 79 -7.30 10.84 -0.80
N ASP A 80 -7.22 11.20 0.48
CA ASP A 80 -5.99 11.65 1.12
C ASP A 80 -5.42 10.56 2.03
N SER A 81 -5.04 9.42 1.41
CA SER A 81 -4.28 8.39 2.12
C SER A 81 -3.02 9.01 2.73
N LEU A 82 -2.97 9.07 4.07
CA LEU A 82 -1.89 9.69 4.82
C LEU A 82 -0.57 9.05 4.42
N GLY A 83 0.22 9.77 3.64
CA GLY A 83 1.60 9.41 3.32
C GLY A 83 2.50 10.04 4.37
N ILE A 84 3.04 9.23 5.26
CA ILE A 84 4.10 9.69 6.17
C ILE A 84 5.43 9.36 5.50
N GLU A 85 6.20 10.38 5.17
CA GLU A 85 7.57 10.18 4.69
C GLU A 85 8.42 9.64 5.85
N ILE A 86 9.10 8.52 5.59
CA ILE A 86 10.01 7.90 6.55
C ILE A 86 11.42 8.30 6.16
N TYR A 87 11.91 9.38 6.75
CA TYR A 87 13.24 9.94 6.47
C TYR A 87 14.32 9.45 7.45
N SER A 88 13.95 8.68 8.49
CA SER A 88 14.90 8.13 9.46
C SER A 88 14.54 6.73 9.91
N ARG A 89 15.58 5.94 10.25
CA ARG A 89 15.43 4.59 10.80
C ARG A 89 14.58 4.56 12.07
N ASN A 90 14.69 5.57 12.93
CA ASN A 90 13.91 5.63 14.17
C ASN A 90 12.41 5.82 13.88
N VAL A 91 12.07 6.68 12.92
CA VAL A 91 10.68 6.84 12.46
C VAL A 91 10.17 5.56 11.79
N ALA A 92 11.01 4.87 11.01
CA ALA A 92 10.68 3.58 10.42
C ALA A 92 10.35 2.54 11.49
N GLN A 93 11.22 2.43 12.50
CA GLN A 93 11.08 1.48 13.61
C GLN A 93 9.83 1.78 14.43
N GLN A 94 9.57 3.05 14.79
CA GLN A 94 8.35 3.43 15.52
C GLN A 94 7.06 3.05 14.76
N LYS A 95 7.06 3.15 13.42
CA LYS A 95 5.91 2.76 12.60
C LYS A 95 5.81 1.25 12.42
N LEU A 96 6.94 0.54 12.36
CA LEU A 96 6.99 -0.92 12.37
C LEU A 96 6.56 -1.50 13.72
N ASP A 97 6.90 -0.87 14.84
CA ASP A 97 6.51 -1.32 16.19
C ASP A 97 5.00 -1.17 16.42
N TYR A 98 4.36 -0.26 15.70
CA TYR A 98 2.89 -0.13 15.68
C TYR A 98 2.20 -1.28 14.92
N ILE A 99 2.93 -2.01 14.07
CA ILE A 99 2.45 -3.22 13.41
C ILE A 99 2.57 -4.38 14.42
N PRO A 100 1.46 -4.93 14.94
CA PRO A 100 1.55 -6.04 15.88
C PRO A 100 2.26 -7.21 15.20
N VAL A 101 3.29 -7.77 15.84
CA VAL A 101 4.17 -8.84 15.31
C VAL A 101 3.40 -10.04 14.75
N ARG A 102 2.18 -10.29 15.24
CA ARG A 102 1.30 -11.38 14.75
C ARG A 102 0.79 -11.18 13.32
N THR A 103 0.95 -9.99 12.74
CA THR A 103 0.41 -9.61 11.42
C THR A 103 1.43 -9.71 10.30
N VAL A 104 2.70 -10.03 10.61
CA VAL A 104 3.78 -10.23 9.65
C VAL A 104 3.72 -11.66 9.12
N SER A 105 2.74 -11.95 8.26
CA SER A 105 2.71 -13.20 7.50
C SER A 105 3.54 -13.08 6.22
N ALA A 106 4.67 -13.78 6.24
CA ALA A 106 5.41 -14.30 5.09
C ALA A 106 5.80 -13.32 3.96
N GLY A 107 6.95 -12.67 4.16
CA GLY A 107 7.71 -12.03 3.09
C GLY A 107 8.99 -11.36 3.62
N ARG A 108 9.91 -12.15 4.19
CA ARG A 108 11.18 -11.73 4.81
C ARG A 108 11.08 -10.48 5.70
N ALA A 109 10.84 -10.69 6.99
CA ALA A 109 11.29 -9.72 7.99
C ALA A 109 12.83 -9.66 7.91
N TYR A 110 13.36 -8.68 7.18
CA TYR A 110 14.80 -8.43 7.14
C TYR A 110 15.25 -7.98 8.54
N GLN A 111 16.38 -8.56 8.99
CA GLN A 111 16.88 -8.37 10.34
C GLN A 111 17.24 -6.90 10.60
N PRO A 112 17.10 -6.39 11.85
CA PRO A 112 17.36 -4.99 12.22
C PRO A 112 18.78 -4.45 11.95
N GLY A 113 19.72 -5.27 11.46
CA GLY A 113 21.10 -4.90 11.15
C GLY A 113 21.39 -4.54 9.69
N GLU A 114 20.54 -4.94 8.73
CA GLU A 114 20.83 -4.82 7.29
C GLU A 114 20.08 -3.66 6.60
N TRP A 115 19.67 -2.63 7.32
CA TRP A 115 19.16 -1.42 6.68
C TRP A 115 20.33 -0.63 6.08
N GLN A 116 20.78 -1.03 4.89
CA GLN A 116 21.34 -0.04 3.97
C GLN A 116 20.20 0.94 3.71
N MET A 117 20.39 2.20 4.13
CA MET A 117 19.50 3.30 3.80
C MET A 117 19.48 3.40 2.26
N ALA A 118 18.59 2.66 1.61
CA ALA A 118 18.18 2.99 0.27
C ALA A 118 17.47 4.33 0.41
N SER A 119 18.22 5.41 0.18
CA SER A 119 17.67 6.75 0.05
C SER A 119 16.70 6.69 -1.13
N CYS A 120 15.42 6.54 -0.81
CA CYS A 120 14.34 6.64 -1.77
C CYS A 120 14.17 8.13 -2.02
N LYS A 121 14.96 8.66 -2.95
CA LYS A 121 14.81 10.05 -3.42
C LYS A 121 13.43 10.15 -4.07
N GLY A 122 12.58 10.99 -3.48
CA GLY A 122 11.27 11.37 -4.03
C GLY A 122 11.40 12.10 -5.36
#